data_AF-A0A973M393-F1
#
_entry.id   AF-A0A973M393-F1
#
_cell.length_a   1.000
_cell.length_b   1.000
_cell.length_c   1.000
_cell.angle_alpha   90.00
_cell.angle_beta   90.00
_cell.angle_gamma   90.00
#
_symmetry.space_group_name_H-M   'P 1'
#
loop_
_entity.id
_entity.type
_entity.pdbx_description
1 polymer ?
#
loop_
_entity_poly.entity_id
_entity_poly.type
_entity_poly.pdbx_seq_one_letter_code
_entity_poly.pdbx_strand_id
1 'polypeptide(L)'
;MTDEQSRNNARTLTDLQATRLDYARRELESARAADLSQLPPSGLIFLITQLIHRFDDALAVTAEVFGHPQPDNPEPPRNHP
;
A
#
# COMPACT_ATOMS: atom_id res chain seq x y z
N MET A 1 19.78 8.97 -25.32
CA MET A 1 18.54 9.77 -25.23
C MET A 1 17.54 8.90 -24.46
N THR A 2 16.77 9.49 -23.57
CA THR A 2 16.34 8.95 -22.26
C THR A 2 15.23 7.90 -22.32
N ASP A 3 15.47 6.69 -21.81
CA ASP A 3 14.48 5.61 -21.58
C ASP A 3 13.95 5.59 -20.12
N GLU A 4 13.83 6.77 -19.49
CA GLU A 4 13.40 6.88 -18.08
C GLU A 4 11.89 7.12 -17.90
N GLN A 5 11.11 7.15 -18.98
CA GLN A 5 9.69 7.51 -18.92
C GLN A 5 8.72 6.35 -18.58
N SER A 6 9.19 5.10 -18.51
CA SER A 6 8.34 3.98 -18.05
C SER A 6 8.06 3.97 -16.54
N ARG A 7 8.59 4.93 -15.76
CA ARG A 7 8.55 4.88 -14.29
C ARG A 7 7.29 5.44 -13.60
N ASN A 8 6.31 5.99 -14.32
CA ASN A 8 5.19 6.71 -13.68
C ASN A 8 3.81 6.27 -14.17
N ASN A 9 3.55 4.96 -14.25
CA ASN A 9 2.17 4.47 -14.15
C ASN A 9 1.74 4.49 -12.68
N ALA A 10 1.72 5.68 -12.06
CA ALA A 10 1.06 5.87 -10.78
C ALA A 10 -0.45 5.74 -11.00
N ARG A 11 -0.94 4.50 -10.99
CA ARG A 11 -2.38 4.23 -10.97
C ARG A 11 -2.96 4.97 -9.78
N THR A 12 -3.97 5.80 -10.02
CA THR A 12 -4.70 6.49 -8.96
C THR A 12 -5.27 5.44 -8.01
N LEU A 13 -5.09 5.65 -6.70
CA LEU A 13 -5.66 4.78 -5.68
C LEU A 13 -7.18 4.80 -5.78
N THR A 14 -7.80 3.64 -5.61
CA THR A 14 -9.24 3.59 -5.33
C THR A 14 -9.55 4.25 -3.99
N ASP A 15 -10.79 4.69 -3.78
CA ASP A 15 -11.19 5.31 -2.51
C ASP A 15 -10.92 4.42 -1.30
N LEU A 16 -11.10 3.10 -1.46
CA LEU A 16 -10.80 2.11 -0.42
C LEU A 16 -9.29 2.04 -0.13
N GLN A 17 -8.45 2.02 -1.16
CA GLN A 17 -6.99 2.01 -1.01
C GLN A 17 -6.47 3.30 -0.37
N ALA A 18 -6.99 4.44 -0.80
CA ALA A 18 -6.67 5.75 -0.21
C ALA A 18 -7.07 5.79 1.27
N THR A 19 -8.28 5.33 1.60
CA THR A 19 -8.77 5.27 2.99
C THR A 19 -7.90 4.38 3.87
N ARG A 20 -7.49 3.20 3.38
CA ARG A 20 -6.59 2.30 4.11
C ARG A 20 -5.22 2.94 4.37
N LEU A 21 -4.66 3.61 3.36
CA LEU A 21 -3.37 4.28 3.48
C LEU A 21 -3.43 5.49 4.43
N ASP A 22 -4.49 6.30 4.33
CA ASP A 22 -4.71 7.44 5.23
C ASP A 22 -4.87 7.00 6.67
N TYR A 23 -5.60 5.90 6.90
CA TYR A 23 -5.75 5.34 8.23
C TYR A 23 -4.41 4.84 8.79
N ALA A 24 -3.64 4.07 8.01
CA ALA A 24 -2.30 3.64 8.41
C ALA A 24 -1.36 4.83 8.71
N ARG A 25 -1.44 5.90 7.93
CA ARG A 25 -0.66 7.12 8.14
C ARG A 25 -1.02 7.83 9.46
N ARG A 26 -2.32 7.94 9.76
CA ARG A 26 -2.78 8.57 11.03
C ARG A 26 -2.34 7.78 12.25
N GLU A 27 -2.40 6.46 12.17
CA GLU A 27 -1.97 5.57 13.26
C GLU A 27 -0.46 5.68 13.50
N LEU A 28 0.34 5.77 12.42
CA LEU A 28 1.78 5.99 12.52
C LEU A 28 2.10 7.35 13.16
N GLU A 29 1.40 8.42 12.78
CA GLU A 29 1.61 9.74 13.37
C GLU A 29 1.20 9.76 14.85
N SER A 30 0.09 9.10 15.20
CA SER A 30 -0.34 8.92 16.59
C SER A 30 0.72 8.18 17.42
N ALA A 31 1.25 7.08 16.89
CA ALA A 31 2.31 6.31 17.55
C ALA A 31 3.62 7.11 17.69
N ARG A 32 3.95 7.95 16.70
CA ARG A 32 5.12 8.84 16.73
C ARG A 32 4.97 9.96 17.76
N ALA A 33 3.75 10.45 17.96
CA ALA A 33 3.45 11.47 18.96
C ALA A 33 3.33 10.89 20.38
N ALA A 34 3.26 9.57 20.54
CA ALA A 34 3.18 8.93 21.84
C ALA A 34 4.49 9.07 22.62
N ASP A 35 4.39 9.43 23.90
CA ASP A 35 5.54 9.40 24.81
C ASP A 35 5.82 7.94 25.22
N LEU A 36 6.74 7.31 24.50
CA LEU A 36 7.13 5.91 24.71
C LEU A 36 7.70 5.66 26.11
N SER A 37 8.24 6.68 26.78
CA SER A 37 8.81 6.55 28.13
C SER A 37 7.74 6.34 29.20
N GLN A 38 6.50 6.74 28.91
CA GLN A 38 5.36 6.64 29.82
C GLN A 38 4.55 5.35 29.59
N LEU A 39 4.84 4.61 28.52
CA LEU A 39 4.12 3.38 28.24
C LEU A 39 4.69 2.22 29.05
N PRO A 40 3.85 1.44 29.75
CA PRO A 40 4.30 0.18 30.33
C PRO A 40 4.73 -0.78 29.20
N PRO A 41 5.55 -1.80 29.49
CA PRO A 41 6.01 -2.76 28.48
C PRO A 41 4.89 -3.38 27.65
N SER A 42 3.73 -3.65 28.26
CA SER A 42 2.53 -4.14 27.56
C SER A 42 1.97 -3.14 26.55
N GLY A 43 1.99 -1.85 26.88
CA GLY A 43 1.58 -0.76 25.97
C GLY A 43 2.53 -0.61 24.79
N LEU A 44 3.84 -0.78 25.02
CA LEU A 44 4.83 -0.78 23.94
C LEU A 44 4.63 -1.98 23.00
N ILE A 45 4.43 -3.18 23.55
CA ILE A 45 4.15 -4.38 22.74
C ILE A 45 2.90 -4.17 21.88
N PHE A 46 1.82 -3.67 22.48
CA PHE A 46 0.59 -3.40 21.76
C PHE A 46 0.79 -2.40 20.61
N LEU A 47 1.46 -1.28 20.88
CA LEU A 47 1.74 -0.25 19.89
C LEU A 47 2.59 -0.79 18.73
N ILE A 48 3.62 -1.59 19.02
CA ILE A 48 4.45 -2.25 18.01
C ILE A 48 3.61 -3.21 17.16
N THR A 49 2.78 -4.05 17.78
CA THR A 49 1.89 -4.98 17.06
C THR A 49 0.92 -4.23 16.13
N GLN A 50 0.36 -3.13 16.60
CA GLN A 50 -0.52 -2.28 15.79
C GLN A 50 0.23 -1.69 14.59
N LEU A 51 1.44 -1.18 14.79
CA LEU A 51 2.29 -0.67 13.71
C LEU A 51 2.62 -1.73 12.67
N ILE A 52 2.95 -2.95 13.10
CA ILE A 52 3.23 -4.08 12.18
C ILE A 52 2.03 -4.33 11.27
N HIS A 53 0.82 -4.46 11.83
CA HIS A 53 -0.38 -4.67 11.01
C HIS A 53 -0.65 -3.52 10.03
N ARG A 54 -0.33 -2.27 10.40
CA ARG A 54 -0.49 -1.12 9.50
C ARG A 54 0.55 -1.09 8.37
N PHE A 55 1.77 -1.54 8.64
CA PHE A 55 2.76 -1.73 7.59
C PHE A 55 2.32 -2.83 6.62
N ASP A 56 1.79 -3.94 7.12
CA ASP A 56 1.25 -5.01 6.27
C ASP A 56 0.09 -4.50 5.40
N ASP A 57 -0.82 -3.70 5.96
CA ASP A 57 -1.91 -3.06 5.21
C ASP A 57 -1.39 -2.16 4.07
N ALA A 58 -0.38 -1.33 4.34
CA ALA A 58 0.21 -0.44 3.34
C ALA A 58 0.97 -1.21 2.24
N LEU A 59 1.66 -2.30 2.61
CA LEU A 59 2.31 -3.20 1.67
C LEU A 59 1.28 -3.94 0.80
N ALA A 60 0.13 -4.34 1.37
CA ALA A 60 -0.95 -4.95 0.61
C ALA A 60 -1.52 -3.97 -0.44
N VAL A 61 -1.74 -2.70 -0.08
CA VAL A 61 -2.16 -1.67 -1.05
C VAL A 61 -1.10 -1.49 -2.16
N THR A 62 0.18 -1.50 -1.81
CA THR A 62 1.28 -1.44 -2.79
C THR A 62 1.23 -2.64 -3.74
N ALA A 63 1.04 -3.84 -3.22
CA ALA A 63 0.89 -5.05 -4.03
C ALA A 63 -0.36 -5.01 -4.92
N GLU A 64 -1.47 -4.44 -4.47
CA GLU A 64 -2.68 -4.27 -5.30
C GLU A 64 -2.44 -3.29 -6.48
N VAL A 65 -1.71 -2.20 -6.23
CA VAL A 65 -1.45 -1.16 -7.24
C VAL A 65 -0.45 -1.65 -8.29
N PHE A 66 0.61 -2.34 -7.86
CA PHE A 66 1.72 -2.74 -8.73
C PHE A 66 1.69 -4.21 -9.16
N GLY A 67 0.92 -5.06 -8.48
CA GLY A 67 0.90 -6.51 -8.66
C GLY A 67 -0.20 -7.06 -9.56
N HIS A 68 -0.99 -6.21 -10.24
CA HIS A 68 -1.94 -6.67 -11.26
C HIS A 68 -1.37 -6.46 -12.68
N PRO A 69 -0.71 -7.47 -13.28
CA PRO A 69 -0.60 -7.53 -14.73
C PRO A 69 -2.02 -7.68 -15.26
N GLN A 70 -2.54 -6.61 -15.84
CA GLN A 70 -3.73 -6.69 -16.67
C GLN A 70 -3.38 -7.69 -17.79
N PRO A 71 -4.12 -8.81 -17.94
CA PRO A 71 -3.89 -9.67 -19.09
C PRO A 71 -4.15 -8.82 -20.33
N ASP A 72 -3.15 -8.79 -21.19
CA ASP A 72 -3.22 -8.17 -22.50
C ASP A 72 -4.55 -8.53 -23.18
N ASN A 73 -5.16 -7.49 -23.72
CA ASN A 73 -6.21 -7.50 -24.73
C ASN A 73 -6.44 -8.89 -25.37
N PRO A 74 -7.64 -9.51 -25.28
CA PRO A 74 -7.86 -10.79 -25.94
C PRO A 74 -7.63 -10.62 -27.44
N GLU A 75 -6.64 -11.33 -28.00
CA GLU A 75 -6.38 -11.35 -29.44
C GLU A 75 -7.70 -11.59 -30.19
N PRO A 76 -8.05 -10.77 -31.20
CA PRO A 76 -9.24 -11.04 -31.99
C PRO A 76 -9.07 -12.39 -32.68
N PRO A 77 -10.16 -13.19 -32.82
CA PRO A 77 -10.07 -14.51 -33.39
C PRO A 77 -9.47 -14.43 -34.79
N ARG A 78 -8.34 -15.10 -34.98
CA ARG A 78 -7.72 -15.28 -36.30
C ARG A 78 -8.65 -16.16 -37.13
N ASN A 79 -9.54 -15.53 -37.88
CA ASN A 79 -10.29 -16.19 -38.95
C ASN A 79 -9.28 -16.63 -40.01
N HIS A 80 -8.99 -17.93 -40.05
CA HIS A 80 -8.35 -18.55 -41.21
C HIS A 80 -9.45 -18.95 -42.22
N PRO A 81 -9.27 -18.64 -43.52
CA PRO A 81 -10.19 -19.00 -44.60
C PRO A 81 -10.21 -20.50 -44.92
#